data_AF-A0A371QG10-F1
#
_entry.id   AF-A0A371QG10-F1
#
_cell.length_a   1.000
_cell.length_b   1.000
_cell.length_c   1.000
_cell.angle_alpha   90.00
_cell.angle_beta   90.00
_cell.angle_gamma   90.00
#
_symmetry.space_group_name_H-M   'P 1'
#
loop_
_entity.id
_entity.type
_entity.pdbx_description
1 polymer ?
#
loop_
_entity_poly.entity_id
_entity_poly.type
_entity_poly.pdbx_seq_one_letter_code
_entity_poly.pdbx_strand_id
1 'polypeptide(L)'
;MSRVIYRTRPFSPYAKYNKYWNEYIQEGDEIIKYVFNKVKFPDRELRNKIYSDEKQRWTIGDINLPDWLYGYVVNADLSDNAKKIVKQWRLEKYIFELNNYKEKGYFIDEEKKIVITDREILMFREDSEIPYWDKITSLVKEAYNRIRITPQMLELVKKDFETQTVDYEILCEMAEQNRKKNEEKEKEFLAKQQELQEKKDYEVAIQLFLRLQKNLVDIKPKLSEEGRKEIDHLLNLIDESEVSRVRYDILHQAGVEIILKEKSKRG
;
A
#
# COMPACT_ATOMS: atom_id res chain seq x y z
N MET A 1 5.82 -27.96 -2.94
CA MET A 1 4.48 -27.38 -2.69
C MET A 1 3.79 -27.15 -4.05
N SER A 2 2.46 -27.05 -4.09
CA SER A 2 1.71 -26.78 -5.33
C SER A 2 1.23 -25.32 -5.34
N ARG A 3 1.43 -24.58 -6.43
CA ARG A 3 0.99 -23.17 -6.53
C ARG A 3 0.62 -22.77 -7.95
N VAL A 4 -0.36 -21.86 -8.09
CA VAL A 4 -0.69 -21.24 -9.37
C VAL A 4 0.40 -20.24 -9.75
N ILE A 5 1.09 -20.47 -10.86
CA ILE A 5 2.14 -19.58 -11.40
C ILE A 5 1.60 -18.62 -12.47
N TYR A 6 0.54 -19.01 -13.17
CA TYR A 6 -0.10 -18.16 -14.15
C TYR A 6 -1.59 -18.49 -14.31
N ARG A 7 -2.41 -17.44 -14.47
CA ARG A 7 -3.85 -17.56 -14.76
C ARG A 7 -4.18 -16.66 -15.95
N THR A 8 -4.79 -17.25 -16.98
CA THR A 8 -5.28 -16.45 -18.12
C THR A 8 -6.51 -15.63 -17.72
N ARG A 9 -6.75 -14.53 -18.41
CA ARG A 9 -8.04 -13.81 -18.27
C ARG A 9 -9.21 -14.73 -18.68
N PRO A 10 -10.36 -14.67 -17.99
CA PRO A 10 -11.52 -15.45 -18.37
C PRO A 10 -12.02 -15.11 -19.78
N PHE A 11 -12.29 -16.12 -20.58
CA PHE A 11 -12.83 -16.03 -21.93
C PHE A 11 -14.13 -16.82 -22.09
N SER A 12 -14.90 -16.53 -23.13
CA SER A 12 -16.24 -17.07 -23.35
C SER A 12 -16.36 -17.64 -24.78
N PRO A 13 -15.75 -18.81 -25.06
CA PRO A 13 -15.64 -19.32 -26.43
C PRO A 13 -16.97 -19.84 -26.99
N TYR A 14 -17.86 -20.36 -26.13
CA TYR A 14 -19.10 -21.02 -26.57
C TYR A 14 -20.37 -20.21 -26.29
N ALA A 15 -20.43 -19.51 -25.15
CA ALA A 15 -21.61 -18.72 -24.77
C ALA A 15 -21.22 -17.54 -23.87
N LYS A 16 -21.93 -16.42 -24.00
CA LYS A 16 -21.67 -15.16 -23.26
C LYS A 16 -21.54 -15.33 -21.74
N TYR A 17 -22.33 -16.25 -21.18
CA TYR A 17 -22.41 -16.48 -19.74
C TYR A 17 -21.48 -17.60 -19.24
N ASN A 18 -20.87 -18.37 -20.16
CA ASN A 18 -19.89 -19.38 -19.79
C ASN A 18 -18.52 -18.73 -19.73
N LYS A 19 -17.80 -18.95 -18.63
CA LYS A 19 -16.45 -18.44 -18.43
C LYS A 19 -15.47 -19.61 -18.37
N TYR A 20 -14.40 -19.50 -19.13
CA TYR A 20 -13.29 -20.45 -19.16
C TYR A 20 -12.01 -19.69 -18.86
N TRP A 21 -11.07 -20.33 -18.17
CA TRP A 21 -9.72 -19.80 -18.00
C TRP A 21 -8.76 -20.97 -17.79
N ASN A 22 -7.50 -20.76 -18.13
CA ASN A 22 -6.44 -21.70 -17.86
C ASN A 22 -5.72 -21.28 -16.58
N GLU A 23 -5.38 -22.25 -15.76
CA GLU A 23 -4.40 -22.09 -14.67
C GLU A 23 -3.23 -23.02 -14.93
N TYR A 24 -2.04 -22.49 -14.70
CA TYR A 24 -0.79 -23.22 -14.77
C TYR A 24 -0.29 -23.34 -13.34
N ILE A 25 -0.24 -24.56 -12.86
CA ILE A 25 0.12 -24.91 -11.49
C ILE A 25 1.50 -25.55 -11.53
N GLN A 26 2.42 -25.04 -10.71
CA GLN A 26 3.74 -25.64 -10.53
C GLN A 26 3.70 -26.59 -9.34
N GLU A 27 4.17 -27.82 -9.55
CA GLU A 27 4.36 -28.86 -8.55
C GLU A 27 5.81 -29.34 -8.62
N GLY A 28 6.69 -28.67 -7.87
CA GLY A 28 8.12 -28.91 -7.97
C GLY A 28 8.66 -28.55 -9.35
N ASP A 29 9.15 -29.58 -10.06
CA ASP A 29 9.67 -29.49 -11.42
C ASP A 29 8.61 -29.71 -12.49
N GLU A 30 7.36 -29.99 -12.12
CA GLU A 30 6.25 -30.15 -13.06
C GLU A 30 5.40 -28.88 -13.16
N ILE A 31 4.91 -28.60 -14.36
CA ILE A 31 3.90 -27.58 -14.63
C ILE A 31 2.68 -28.26 -15.24
N ILE A 32 1.54 -28.09 -14.58
CA ILE A 32 0.26 -28.69 -14.97
C ILE A 32 -0.68 -27.58 -15.41
N LYS A 33 -1.23 -27.70 -16.61
CA LYS A 33 -2.28 -26.83 -17.12
C LYS A 33 -3.64 -27.43 -16.85
N TYR A 34 -4.42 -26.70 -16.06
CA TYR A 34 -5.82 -26.94 -15.85
C TYR A 34 -6.67 -25.99 -16.70
N VAL A 35 -7.72 -26.50 -17.30
CA VAL A 35 -8.78 -25.69 -17.90
C VAL A 35 -9.94 -25.65 -16.92
N PHE A 36 -10.21 -24.47 -16.39
CA PHE A 36 -11.34 -24.21 -15.54
C PHE A 36 -12.52 -23.68 -16.34
N ASN A 37 -13.72 -24.05 -15.93
CA ASN A 37 -14.94 -23.53 -16.51
C ASN A 37 -16.03 -23.29 -15.47
N LYS A 38 -16.76 -22.21 -15.69
CA LYS A 38 -17.98 -21.85 -14.99
C LYS A 38 -19.09 -21.74 -16.02
N VAL A 39 -19.89 -22.79 -16.13
CA VAL A 39 -21.00 -22.90 -17.09
C VAL A 39 -22.31 -22.57 -16.39
N LYS A 40 -23.16 -21.78 -17.04
CA LYS A 40 -24.47 -21.43 -16.48
C LYS A 40 -25.48 -22.50 -16.88
N PHE A 41 -25.80 -23.39 -15.95
CA PHE A 41 -26.87 -24.36 -16.12
C PHE A 41 -28.25 -23.73 -15.82
N PRO A 42 -29.33 -24.20 -16.49
CA PRO A 42 -30.70 -23.79 -16.16
C PRO A 42 -31.05 -24.11 -14.70
N ASP A 43 -30.60 -25.28 -14.25
CA ASP A 43 -30.70 -25.74 -12.87
C ASP A 43 -30.06 -24.75 -11.89
N ARG A 44 -30.79 -24.42 -10.83
CA ARG A 44 -30.40 -23.46 -9.79
C ARG A 44 -29.27 -24.01 -8.91
N GLU A 45 -29.19 -25.32 -8.70
CA GLU A 45 -28.17 -25.96 -7.84
C GLU A 45 -26.82 -26.13 -8.54
N LEU A 46 -26.83 -26.26 -9.86
CA LEU A 46 -25.62 -26.32 -10.70
C LEU A 46 -25.13 -24.92 -11.10
N ARG A 47 -25.93 -23.89 -10.80
CA ARG A 47 -25.61 -22.50 -11.10
C ARG A 47 -24.41 -22.06 -10.27
N ASN A 48 -23.33 -21.66 -10.95
CA ASN A 48 -22.05 -21.20 -10.38
C ASN A 48 -21.04 -22.28 -9.96
N LYS A 49 -21.28 -23.56 -10.19
CA LYS A 49 -20.23 -24.58 -9.98
C LYS A 49 -19.05 -24.32 -10.94
N ILE A 50 -17.84 -24.45 -10.40
CA ILE A 50 -16.59 -24.38 -11.13
C ILE A 50 -16.11 -25.81 -11.34
N TYR A 51 -15.74 -26.14 -12.57
CA TYR A 51 -15.16 -27.41 -12.95
C TYR A 51 -13.73 -27.17 -13.44
N SER A 52 -12.88 -28.19 -13.32
CA SER A 52 -11.49 -28.13 -13.74
C SER A 52 -11.07 -29.48 -14.30
N ASP A 53 -10.42 -29.44 -15.46
CA ASP A 53 -9.78 -30.61 -16.05
C ASP A 53 -8.29 -30.35 -16.23
N GLU A 54 -7.45 -31.32 -15.83
CA GLU A 54 -6.06 -31.35 -16.29
C GLU A 54 -6.05 -31.58 -17.81
N LYS A 55 -5.34 -30.74 -18.55
CA LYS A 55 -5.22 -30.88 -20.01
C LYS A 55 -3.82 -31.24 -20.45
N GLN A 56 -2.80 -30.66 -19.82
CA GLN A 56 -1.41 -30.83 -20.22
C GLN A 56 -0.52 -30.79 -18.98
N ARG A 57 0.59 -31.52 -19.04
CA ARG A 57 1.63 -31.55 -18.03
C ARG A 57 2.98 -31.51 -18.73
N TRP A 58 3.90 -30.78 -18.14
CA TRP A 58 5.28 -30.67 -18.60
C TRP A 58 6.23 -30.74 -17.42
N THR A 59 7.41 -31.30 -17.65
CA THR A 59 8.56 -31.16 -16.77
C THR A 59 9.39 -29.96 -17.22
N ILE A 60 10.01 -29.24 -16.30
CA ILE A 60 10.99 -28.19 -16.62
C ILE A 60 12.10 -28.79 -17.50
N GLY A 61 12.34 -28.18 -18.67
CA GLY A 61 13.27 -28.67 -19.68
C GLY A 61 12.64 -29.46 -20.82
N ASP A 62 11.36 -29.78 -20.74
CA ASP A 62 10.65 -30.44 -21.84
C ASP A 62 10.64 -29.55 -23.09
N ILE A 63 10.93 -30.15 -24.26
CA ILE A 63 10.91 -29.44 -25.55
C ILE A 63 9.56 -28.82 -25.90
N ASN A 64 8.48 -29.37 -25.33
CA ASN A 64 7.11 -28.92 -25.56
C ASN A 64 6.60 -27.96 -24.48
N LEU A 65 7.42 -27.63 -23.46
CA LEU A 65 7.06 -26.64 -22.45
C LEU A 65 7.08 -25.24 -23.10
N PRO A 66 5.97 -24.48 -23.08
CA PRO A 66 5.96 -23.15 -23.66
C PRO A 66 6.98 -22.20 -23.03
N ASP A 67 7.84 -21.59 -23.85
CA ASP A 67 8.93 -20.71 -23.39
C ASP A 67 8.51 -19.65 -22.39
N TRP A 68 7.36 -19.01 -22.62
CA TRP A 68 6.89 -17.93 -21.76
C TRP A 68 6.60 -18.38 -20.32
N LEU A 69 6.38 -19.68 -20.06
CA LEU A 69 6.13 -20.20 -18.71
C LEU A 69 7.37 -20.16 -17.81
N TYR A 70 8.58 -20.25 -18.38
CA TYR A 70 9.83 -20.14 -17.61
C TYR A 70 9.92 -18.80 -16.86
N GLY A 71 9.27 -17.75 -17.36
CA GLY A 71 9.19 -16.45 -16.69
C GLY A 71 8.33 -16.43 -15.42
N TYR A 72 7.50 -17.46 -15.19
CA TYR A 72 6.58 -17.55 -14.05
C TYR A 72 6.98 -18.62 -13.02
N VAL A 73 7.96 -19.45 -13.35
CA VAL A 73 8.43 -20.53 -12.47
C VAL A 73 8.99 -19.95 -11.17
N VAL A 74 8.58 -20.55 -10.06
CA VAL A 74 9.05 -20.18 -8.72
C VAL A 74 10.24 -21.05 -8.32
N ASN A 75 11.37 -20.38 -8.14
CA ASN A 75 12.67 -20.99 -7.87
C ASN A 75 12.69 -21.88 -6.61
N ALA A 76 11.92 -21.51 -5.58
CA ALA A 76 11.93 -22.17 -4.28
C ALA A 76 11.40 -23.62 -4.30
N ASP A 77 10.60 -23.97 -5.31
CA ASP A 77 10.04 -25.32 -5.43
C ASP A 77 10.87 -26.22 -6.37
N LEU A 78 11.86 -25.68 -7.08
CA LEU A 78 12.62 -26.42 -8.08
C LEU A 78 13.73 -27.28 -7.47
N SER A 79 13.99 -28.44 -8.08
CA SER A 79 15.22 -29.19 -7.88
C SER A 79 16.43 -28.46 -8.46
N ASP A 80 17.64 -28.78 -7.98
CA ASP A 80 18.87 -28.17 -8.47
C ASP A 80 19.07 -28.36 -9.99
N ASN A 81 18.58 -29.47 -10.56
CA ASN A 81 18.65 -29.68 -12.00
C ASN A 81 17.70 -28.74 -12.75
N ALA A 82 16.45 -28.64 -12.31
CA ALA A 82 15.49 -27.73 -12.91
C ALA A 82 15.93 -26.27 -12.78
N LYS A 83 16.56 -25.90 -11.66
CA LYS A 83 17.14 -24.55 -11.49
C LYS A 83 18.24 -24.25 -12.50
N LYS A 84 19.12 -25.21 -12.80
CA LYS A 84 20.15 -25.05 -13.85
C LYS A 84 19.52 -24.79 -15.22
N ILE A 85 18.47 -25.52 -15.55
CA ILE A 85 17.73 -25.37 -16.82
C ILE A 85 17.09 -23.98 -16.89
N VAL A 86 16.36 -23.56 -15.85
CA VAL A 86 15.71 -22.23 -15.80
C VAL A 86 16.75 -21.11 -15.85
N LYS A 87 17.88 -21.27 -15.14
CA LYS A 87 19.00 -20.32 -15.18
C LYS A 87 19.54 -20.15 -16.60
N GLN A 88 19.83 -21.25 -17.29
CA GLN A 88 20.32 -21.22 -18.66
C GLN A 88 19.31 -20.51 -19.58
N TRP A 89 18.03 -20.89 -19.49
CA TRP A 89 16.96 -20.24 -20.26
C TRP A 89 16.90 -18.74 -20.00
N ARG A 90 17.01 -18.28 -18.74
CA ARG A 90 16.97 -16.85 -18.41
C ARG A 90 18.17 -16.07 -18.93
N LEU A 91 19.36 -16.67 -18.98
CA LEU A 91 20.54 -16.05 -19.57
C LEU A 91 20.40 -15.90 -21.08
N GLU A 92 19.90 -16.94 -21.76
CA GLU A 92 19.60 -16.87 -23.20
C GLU A 92 18.50 -15.83 -23.49
N LYS A 93 17.46 -15.80 -22.64
CA LYS A 93 16.38 -14.83 -22.73
C LYS A 93 16.87 -13.40 -22.53
N TYR A 94 17.79 -13.19 -21.59
CA TYR A 94 18.43 -11.89 -21.35
C TYR A 94 19.13 -11.38 -22.61
N ILE A 95 19.94 -12.21 -23.28
CA ILE A 95 20.64 -11.81 -24.53
C ILE A 95 19.63 -11.42 -25.61
N PHE A 96 18.57 -12.20 -25.78
CA PHE A 96 17.50 -11.90 -26.72
C PHE A 96 16.81 -10.57 -26.41
N GLU A 97 16.47 -10.33 -25.15
CA GLU A 97 15.81 -9.10 -24.71
C GLU A 97 16.73 -7.88 -24.84
N LEU A 98 18.02 -8.03 -24.55
CA LEU A 98 19.02 -6.98 -24.72
C LEU A 98 19.09 -6.52 -26.18
N ASN A 99 19.11 -7.46 -27.13
CA ASN A 99 19.09 -7.12 -28.56
C ASN A 99 17.80 -6.40 -28.97
N ASN A 100 16.64 -6.84 -28.47
CA ASN A 100 15.36 -6.15 -28.68
C ASN A 100 15.36 -4.73 -28.11
N TYR A 101 16.00 -4.50 -26.96
CA TYR A 101 16.16 -3.16 -26.40
C TYR A 101 17.10 -2.28 -27.23
N LYS A 102 18.19 -2.84 -27.77
CA LYS A 102 19.09 -2.14 -28.72
C LYS A 102 18.36 -1.71 -29.98
N GLU A 103 17.57 -2.60 -30.58
CA GLU A 103 16.77 -2.32 -31.78
C GLU A 103 15.76 -1.18 -31.56
N LYS A 104 15.25 -1.05 -30.32
CA LYS A 104 14.35 0.05 -29.92
C LYS A 104 15.08 1.36 -29.60
N GLY A 105 16.41 1.37 -29.59
CA GLY A 105 17.21 2.56 -29.28
C GLY A 105 17.17 2.96 -27.80
N TYR A 106 16.89 2.02 -26.90
CA TYR A 106 16.94 2.29 -25.46
C TYR A 106 18.38 2.41 -24.95
N PHE A 107 18.55 3.14 -23.86
CA PHE A 107 19.85 3.23 -23.21
C PHE A 107 20.16 1.93 -22.47
N ILE A 108 21.38 1.44 -22.64
CA ILE A 108 21.86 0.18 -22.09
C ILE A 108 23.26 0.39 -21.54
N ASP A 109 23.44 0.07 -20.27
CA ASP A 109 24.74 -0.11 -19.64
C ASP A 109 24.96 -1.62 -19.49
N GLU A 110 25.78 -2.21 -20.35
CA GLU A 110 26.04 -3.66 -20.34
C GLU A 110 26.89 -4.09 -19.14
N GLU A 111 27.74 -3.21 -18.61
CA GLU A 111 28.62 -3.50 -17.48
C GLU A 111 27.81 -3.60 -16.19
N LYS A 112 26.94 -2.61 -15.95
CA LYS A 112 26.02 -2.58 -14.81
C LYS A 112 24.74 -3.39 -15.06
N LYS A 113 24.56 -3.89 -16.28
CA LYS A 113 23.39 -4.66 -16.76
C LYS A 113 22.07 -3.91 -16.56
N ILE A 114 22.07 -2.63 -16.91
CA ILE A 114 20.92 -1.73 -16.75
C ILE A 114 20.35 -1.37 -18.11
N VAL A 115 19.02 -1.32 -18.17
CA VAL A 115 18.27 -0.84 -19.33
C VAL A 115 17.33 0.26 -18.89
N ILE A 116 17.43 1.42 -19.55
CA ILE A 116 16.55 2.56 -19.33
C ILE A 116 15.65 2.71 -20.55
N THR A 117 14.37 2.36 -20.36
CA THR A 117 13.30 2.54 -21.35
C THR A 117 12.56 3.86 -21.11
N ASP A 118 11.59 4.18 -21.96
CA ASP A 118 10.76 5.40 -21.81
C ASP A 118 9.91 5.42 -20.52
N ARG A 119 9.68 4.24 -19.92
CA ARG A 119 8.73 4.08 -18.81
C ARG A 119 9.38 3.53 -17.55
N GLU A 120 10.43 2.73 -17.72
CA GLU A 120 10.95 1.86 -16.68
C GLU A 120 12.47 1.75 -16.78
N ILE A 121 13.07 1.61 -15.61
CA ILE A 121 14.48 1.30 -15.43
C ILE A 121 14.55 -0.12 -14.88
N LEU A 122 15.28 -0.97 -15.61
CA LEU A 122 15.44 -2.39 -15.35
C LEU A 122 16.92 -2.68 -15.06
N MET A 123 17.18 -3.60 -14.12
CA MET A 123 18.51 -4.12 -13.83
C MET A 123 18.47 -5.64 -13.90
N PHE A 124 19.38 -6.24 -14.66
CA PHE A 124 19.51 -7.69 -14.66
C PHE A 124 20.36 -8.13 -13.47
N ARG A 125 19.73 -8.87 -12.57
CA ARG A 125 20.28 -9.32 -11.29
C ARG A 125 20.76 -10.76 -11.40
N GLU A 126 22.01 -10.99 -11.07
CA GLU A 126 22.65 -12.32 -11.05
C GLU A 126 23.12 -12.73 -9.64
N ASP A 127 22.79 -11.93 -8.63
CA ASP A 127 23.08 -12.17 -7.21
C ASP A 127 22.22 -13.27 -6.57
N SER A 128 21.21 -13.76 -7.30
CA SER A 128 20.40 -14.91 -6.92
C SER A 128 20.76 -16.16 -7.73
N GLU A 129 20.38 -17.33 -7.24
CA GLU A 129 20.68 -18.61 -7.89
C GLU A 129 20.21 -18.66 -9.36
N ILE A 130 19.05 -18.06 -9.64
CA ILE A 130 18.45 -17.92 -10.97
C ILE A 130 18.29 -16.43 -11.27
N PRO A 131 18.97 -15.91 -12.30
CA PRO A 131 19.01 -14.48 -12.57
C PRO A 131 17.65 -13.94 -13.01
N TYR A 132 17.42 -12.63 -12.92
CA TYR A 132 16.13 -12.02 -13.25
C TYR A 132 16.25 -10.53 -13.58
N TRP A 133 15.26 -10.00 -14.30
CA TRP A 133 15.08 -8.56 -14.42
C TRP A 133 14.39 -8.00 -13.18
N ASP A 134 15.09 -7.14 -12.47
CA ASP A 134 14.51 -6.34 -11.40
C ASP A 134 14.07 -4.97 -11.92
N LYS A 135 12.91 -4.51 -11.46
CA LYS A 135 12.35 -3.22 -11.83
C LYS A 135 12.71 -2.18 -10.77
N ILE A 136 13.90 -1.60 -10.93
CA ILE A 136 14.46 -0.64 -9.98
C ILE A 136 13.89 0.79 -10.12
N THR A 137 12.82 0.97 -10.91
CA THR A 137 12.24 2.30 -11.19
C THR A 137 11.79 3.03 -9.91
N SER A 138 11.23 2.31 -8.94
CA SER A 138 10.83 2.88 -7.65
C SER A 138 12.03 3.27 -6.80
N LEU A 139 13.08 2.44 -6.79
CA LEU A 139 14.33 2.75 -6.11
C LEU A 139 14.94 4.04 -6.66
N VAL A 140 15.01 4.18 -7.99
CA VAL A 140 15.53 5.40 -8.63
C VAL A 140 14.66 6.61 -8.30
N LYS A 141 13.33 6.48 -8.26
CA LYS A 141 12.44 7.56 -7.80
C LYS A 141 12.78 8.02 -6.40
N GLU A 142 13.00 7.10 -5.48
CA GLU A 142 13.35 7.40 -4.09
C GLU A 142 14.75 8.03 -3.99
N ALA A 143 15.74 7.47 -4.70
CA ALA A 143 17.11 7.99 -4.75
C ALA A 143 17.19 9.44 -5.25
N TYR A 144 16.35 9.81 -6.23
CA TYR A 144 16.30 11.17 -6.77
C TYR A 144 15.20 12.04 -6.14
N ASN A 145 14.51 11.54 -5.09
CA ASN A 145 13.40 12.20 -4.41
C ASN A 145 12.32 12.72 -5.39
N ARG A 146 11.85 11.84 -6.28
CA ARG A 146 10.85 12.10 -7.31
C ARG A 146 9.64 11.19 -7.14
N ILE A 147 8.44 11.75 -7.35
CA ILE A 147 7.20 10.97 -7.33
C ILE A 147 6.98 10.23 -8.66
N ARG A 148 7.47 10.81 -9.77
CA ARG A 148 7.24 10.33 -11.14
C ARG A 148 8.53 10.33 -11.94
N ILE A 149 8.63 9.41 -12.89
CA ILE A 149 9.67 9.43 -13.93
C ILE A 149 9.25 10.44 -15.00
N THR A 150 10.16 11.35 -15.34
CA THR A 150 10.00 12.32 -16.43
C THR A 150 11.14 12.12 -17.43
N PRO A 151 10.99 12.51 -18.70
CA PRO A 151 12.08 12.43 -19.68
C PRO A 151 13.36 13.13 -19.20
N GLN A 152 13.24 14.33 -18.61
CA GLN A 152 14.38 15.07 -18.05
C GLN A 152 15.08 14.30 -16.92
N MET A 153 14.32 13.62 -16.07
CA MET A 153 14.88 12.78 -15.01
C MET A 153 15.58 11.55 -15.62
N LEU A 154 15.02 10.93 -16.64
CA LEU A 154 15.65 9.79 -17.31
C LEU A 154 16.99 10.19 -17.93
N GLU A 155 17.07 11.35 -18.58
CA GLU A 155 18.33 11.87 -19.13
C GLU A 155 19.37 12.12 -18.03
N LEU A 156 18.96 12.64 -16.87
CA LEU A 156 19.87 12.80 -15.72
C LEU A 156 20.38 11.43 -15.24
N VAL A 157 19.48 10.47 -15.05
CA VAL A 157 19.85 9.12 -14.58
C VAL A 157 20.78 8.44 -15.58
N LYS A 158 20.50 8.52 -16.89
CA LYS A 158 21.39 8.00 -17.95
C LYS A 158 22.79 8.57 -17.81
N LYS A 159 22.90 9.90 -17.71
CA LYS A 159 24.18 10.58 -17.55
C LYS A 159 24.92 10.11 -16.30
N ASP A 160 24.24 9.97 -15.18
CA ASP A 160 24.86 9.57 -13.91
C ASP A 160 25.39 8.12 -13.95
N PHE A 161 24.74 7.24 -14.71
CA PHE A 161 25.25 5.89 -15.01
C PHE A 161 26.42 5.93 -15.99
N GLU A 162 26.33 6.70 -17.09
CA GLU A 162 27.41 6.87 -18.06
C GLU A 162 28.70 7.41 -17.43
N THR A 163 28.59 8.33 -16.47
CA THR A 163 29.74 8.89 -15.75
C THR A 163 30.22 8.02 -14.60
N GLN A 164 29.62 6.83 -14.40
CA GLN A 164 29.89 5.90 -13.29
C GLN A 164 29.80 6.57 -11.91
N THR A 165 29.02 7.65 -11.80
CA THR A 165 28.80 8.38 -10.54
C THR A 165 27.77 7.70 -9.67
N VAL A 166 26.93 6.85 -10.27
CA VAL A 166 25.88 6.12 -9.60
C VAL A 166 25.92 4.66 -10.05
N ASP A 167 25.73 3.77 -9.10
CA ASP A 167 25.39 2.37 -9.34
C ASP A 167 24.29 1.92 -8.38
N TYR A 168 24.01 0.62 -8.34
CA TYR A 168 22.93 0.08 -7.52
C TYR A 168 23.13 0.32 -6.02
N GLU A 169 24.36 0.23 -5.52
CA GLU A 169 24.65 0.42 -4.09
C GLU A 169 24.46 1.89 -3.72
N ILE A 170 24.99 2.79 -4.55
CA ILE A 170 24.81 4.25 -4.39
C ILE A 170 23.32 4.63 -4.46
N LEU A 171 22.54 4.04 -5.38
CA LEU A 171 21.09 4.25 -5.44
C LEU A 171 20.38 3.83 -4.15
N CYS A 172 20.77 2.69 -3.58
CA CYS A 172 20.23 2.22 -2.30
C CYS A 172 20.51 3.21 -1.17
N GLU A 173 21.74 3.71 -1.07
CA GLU A 173 22.15 4.69 -0.06
C GLU A 173 21.39 6.01 -0.22
N MET A 174 21.33 6.55 -1.44
CA MET A 174 20.59 7.78 -1.75
C MET A 174 19.10 7.64 -1.40
N ALA A 175 18.49 6.51 -1.75
CA ALA A 175 17.09 6.24 -1.45
C ALA A 175 16.85 6.18 0.06
N GLU A 176 17.72 5.50 0.82
CA GLU A 176 17.61 5.41 2.27
C GLU A 176 17.74 6.79 2.95
N GLN A 177 18.70 7.60 2.54
CA GLN A 177 18.87 8.96 3.05
C GLN A 177 17.62 9.82 2.79
N ASN A 178 17.06 9.72 1.58
CA ASN A 178 15.84 10.46 1.25
C ASN A 178 14.61 9.95 2.01
N ARG A 179 14.48 8.63 2.25
CA ARG A 179 13.41 8.07 3.09
C ARG A 179 13.46 8.65 4.50
N LYS A 180 14.63 8.60 5.16
CA LYS A 180 14.83 9.18 6.50
C LYS A 180 14.46 10.67 6.54
N LYS A 181 14.94 11.45 5.57
CA LYS A 181 14.65 12.88 5.47
C LYS A 181 13.16 13.17 5.25
N ASN A 182 12.46 12.33 4.48
CA ASN A 182 11.04 12.49 4.23
C ASN A 182 10.20 12.09 5.45
N GLU A 183 10.58 11.03 6.17
CA GLU A 183 9.95 10.65 7.44
C GLU A 183 10.08 11.75 8.52
N GLU A 184 11.25 12.38 8.63
CA GLU A 184 11.46 13.50 9.54
C GLU A 184 10.55 14.69 9.22
N LYS A 185 10.45 15.05 7.93
CA LYS A 185 9.54 16.11 7.46
C LYS A 185 8.08 15.79 7.71
N GLU A 186 7.68 14.54 7.54
CA GLU A 186 6.31 14.10 7.79
C GLU A 186 5.97 14.19 9.27
N LYS A 187 6.89 13.78 10.16
CA LYS A 187 6.75 13.96 11.61
C LYS A 187 6.62 15.43 12.00
N GLU A 188 7.46 16.30 11.44
CA GLU A 188 7.40 17.74 11.68
C GLU A 188 6.07 18.34 11.22
N PHE A 189 5.59 17.93 10.04
CA PHE A 189 4.30 18.36 9.50
C PHE A 189 3.13 17.93 10.38
N LEU A 190 3.11 16.66 10.82
CA LEU A 190 2.08 16.13 11.72
C LEU A 190 2.09 16.84 13.08
N ALA A 191 3.27 17.10 13.65
CA ALA A 191 3.40 17.84 14.90
C ALA A 191 2.83 19.27 14.78
N LYS A 192 3.12 19.98 13.67
CA LYS A 192 2.54 21.31 13.41
C LYS A 192 1.02 21.27 13.24
N GLN A 193 0.49 20.23 12.59
CA GLN A 193 -0.97 20.07 12.47
C GLN A 193 -1.62 19.80 13.82
N GLN A 194 -1.00 18.97 14.66
CA GLN A 194 -1.49 18.70 16.01
C GLN A 194 -1.49 19.96 16.86
N GLU A 195 -0.41 20.74 16.86
CA GLU A 195 -0.33 22.00 17.61
C GLU A 195 -1.42 23.00 17.16
N LEU A 196 -1.68 23.08 15.85
CA LEU A 196 -2.74 23.93 15.31
C LEU A 196 -4.13 23.43 15.74
N GLN A 197 -4.33 22.12 15.82
CA GLN A 197 -5.59 21.54 16.27
C GLN A 197 -5.80 21.78 17.76
N GLU A 198 -4.78 21.58 18.59
CA GLU A 198 -4.82 21.85 20.03
C GLU A 198 -5.16 23.32 20.33
N LYS A 199 -4.60 24.27 19.57
CA LYS A 199 -4.95 25.69 19.66
C LYS A 199 -6.43 25.96 19.35
N LYS A 200 -6.96 25.35 18.28
CA LYS A 200 -8.38 25.48 17.93
C LYS A 200 -9.28 24.86 19.00
N ASP A 201 -8.92 23.70 19.51
CA ASP A 201 -9.69 23.01 20.54
C ASP A 201 -9.70 23.81 21.86
N TYR A 202 -8.58 24.46 22.19
CA TYR A 202 -8.48 25.38 23.32
C TYR A 202 -9.38 26.61 23.14
N GLU A 203 -9.37 27.26 21.98
CA GLU A 203 -10.27 28.39 21.68
C GLU A 203 -11.75 28.00 21.79
N VAL A 204 -12.12 26.82 21.28
CA VAL A 204 -13.47 26.28 21.40
C VAL A 204 -13.83 26.02 22.87
N ALA A 205 -12.92 25.45 23.65
CA ALA A 205 -13.12 25.22 25.08
C ALA A 205 -13.36 26.52 25.85
N ILE A 206 -12.63 27.62 25.54
CA ILE A 206 -12.89 28.94 26.14
C ILE A 206 -14.34 29.37 25.89
N GLN A 207 -14.81 29.29 24.64
CA GLN A 207 -16.17 29.71 24.28
C GLN A 207 -17.24 28.90 25.02
N LEU A 208 -16.99 27.62 25.24
CA LEU A 208 -17.89 26.73 25.97
C LEU A 208 -17.94 27.05 27.46
N PHE A 209 -16.79 27.33 28.07
CA PHE A 209 -16.70 27.77 29.48
C PHE A 209 -17.47 29.07 29.69
N LEU A 210 -17.25 30.08 28.84
CA LEU A 210 -17.98 31.35 28.89
C LEU A 210 -19.49 31.15 28.76
N ARG A 211 -19.92 30.26 27.86
CA ARG A 211 -21.34 29.94 27.68
C ARG A 211 -21.93 29.22 28.90
N LEU A 212 -21.17 28.29 29.51
CA LEU A 212 -21.60 27.60 30.72
C LEU A 212 -21.76 28.57 31.88
N GLN A 213 -20.76 29.43 32.15
CA GLN A 213 -20.83 30.47 33.18
C GLN A 213 -22.09 31.33 32.99
N LYS A 214 -22.31 31.83 31.77
CA LYS A 214 -23.49 32.64 31.45
C LYS A 214 -24.79 31.90 31.77
N ASN A 215 -24.93 30.65 31.31
CA ASN A 215 -26.13 29.85 31.54
C ASN A 215 -26.39 29.60 33.05
N LEU A 216 -25.33 29.34 33.83
CA LEU A 216 -25.43 29.13 35.27
C LEU A 216 -25.83 30.42 36.01
N VAL A 217 -25.26 31.56 35.63
CA VAL A 217 -25.65 32.88 36.14
C VAL A 217 -27.12 33.19 35.82
N ASP A 218 -27.57 32.91 34.59
CA ASP A 218 -28.94 33.18 34.15
C ASP A 218 -29.99 32.32 34.88
N ILE A 219 -29.64 31.07 35.25
CA ILE A 219 -30.57 30.17 35.96
C ILE A 219 -30.56 30.36 37.48
N LYS A 220 -29.44 30.81 38.06
CA LYS A 220 -29.26 30.99 39.50
C LYS A 220 -30.43 31.71 40.21
N PRO A 221 -30.99 32.83 39.72
CA PRO A 221 -32.10 33.52 40.39
C PRO A 221 -33.35 32.65 40.53
N LYS A 222 -33.53 31.65 39.67
CA LYS A 222 -34.70 30.78 39.62
C LYS A 222 -34.62 29.59 40.57
N LEU A 223 -33.50 29.39 41.28
CA LEU A 223 -33.26 28.25 42.17
C LEU A 223 -33.53 28.59 43.66
N SER A 224 -33.64 27.55 44.51
CA SER A 224 -33.69 27.70 45.97
C SER A 224 -32.37 28.25 46.53
N GLU A 225 -32.34 28.62 47.82
CA GLU A 225 -31.11 29.10 48.46
C GLU A 225 -29.98 28.04 48.43
N GLU A 226 -30.33 26.77 48.64
CA GLU A 226 -29.39 25.65 48.54
C GLU A 226 -28.85 25.49 47.11
N GLY A 227 -29.74 25.50 46.11
CA GLY A 227 -29.34 25.43 44.70
C GLY A 227 -28.47 26.61 44.27
N ARG A 228 -28.71 27.82 44.81
CA ARG A 228 -27.85 28.99 44.55
C ARG A 228 -26.43 28.80 45.10
N LYS A 229 -26.28 28.23 46.31
CA LYS A 229 -24.96 27.94 46.91
C LYS A 229 -24.20 26.87 46.11
N GLU A 230 -24.89 25.82 45.66
CA GLU A 230 -24.30 24.78 44.80
C GLU A 230 -23.84 25.38 43.45
N ILE A 231 -24.63 26.26 42.83
CA ILE A 231 -24.24 26.95 41.60
C ILE A 231 -23.07 27.93 41.82
N ASP A 232 -23.05 28.67 42.93
CA ASP A 232 -21.93 29.56 43.25
C ASP A 232 -20.62 28.82 43.44
N HIS A 233 -20.68 27.64 44.08
CA HIS A 233 -19.52 26.77 44.17
C HIS A 233 -19.06 26.29 42.79
N LEU A 234 -20.00 25.91 41.92
CA LEU A 234 -19.67 25.47 40.56
C LEU A 234 -19.07 26.60 39.70
N LEU A 235 -19.53 27.84 39.85
CA LEU A 235 -18.95 29.00 39.16
C LEU A 235 -17.50 29.25 39.58
N ASN A 236 -17.20 29.21 40.88
CA ASN A 236 -15.83 29.31 41.37
C ASN A 236 -14.95 28.18 40.83
N LEU A 237 -15.48 26.95 40.81
CA LEU A 237 -14.76 25.82 40.21
C LEU A 237 -14.47 26.03 38.72
N ILE A 238 -15.38 26.65 37.97
CA ILE A 238 -15.14 26.96 36.55
C ILE A 238 -14.00 27.97 36.41
N ASP A 239 -13.98 29.03 37.24
CA ASP A 239 -12.96 30.08 37.21
C ASP A 239 -11.56 29.56 37.55
N GLU A 240 -11.47 28.59 38.46
CA GLU A 240 -10.21 27.97 38.89
C GLU A 240 -9.77 26.79 38.00
N SER A 241 -10.62 26.35 37.06
CA SER A 241 -10.36 25.16 36.26
C SER A 241 -9.50 25.45 35.03
N GLU A 242 -8.61 24.52 34.70
CA GLU A 242 -7.94 24.51 33.41
C GLU A 242 -8.96 24.38 32.27
N VAL A 243 -8.82 25.25 31.26
CA VAL A 243 -9.72 25.28 30.11
C VAL A 243 -9.41 24.12 29.18
N SER A 244 -10.28 23.12 29.18
CA SER A 244 -10.22 21.97 28.27
C SER A 244 -11.61 21.42 27.99
N ARG A 245 -11.76 20.70 26.87
CA ARG A 245 -13.05 20.08 26.52
C ARG A 245 -13.53 19.08 27.57
N VAL A 246 -12.61 18.26 28.08
CA VAL A 246 -12.89 17.27 29.13
C VAL A 246 -13.40 17.96 30.39
N ARG A 247 -12.74 19.06 30.79
CA ARG A 247 -13.13 19.79 31.99
C ARG A 247 -14.49 20.48 31.82
N TYR A 248 -14.77 21.03 30.64
CA TYR A 248 -16.10 21.55 30.30
C TYR A 248 -17.17 20.48 30.47
N ASP A 249 -16.98 19.28 29.92
CA ASP A 249 -18.00 18.22 29.94
C ASP A 249 -18.35 17.80 31.40
N ILE A 250 -17.34 17.70 32.26
CA ILE A 250 -17.51 17.41 33.70
C ILE A 250 -18.32 18.53 34.39
N LEU A 251 -17.92 19.79 34.21
CA LEU A 251 -18.55 20.93 34.88
C LEU A 251 -19.96 21.18 34.37
N HIS A 252 -20.19 20.99 33.07
CA HIS A 252 -21.50 21.06 32.44
C HIS A 252 -22.43 20.00 33.02
N GLN A 253 -21.96 18.76 33.14
CA GLN A 253 -22.74 17.66 33.71
C GLN A 253 -23.12 17.92 35.17
N ALA A 254 -22.17 18.40 35.98
CA ALA A 254 -22.44 18.80 37.37
C ALA A 254 -23.52 19.90 37.44
N GLY A 255 -23.45 20.89 36.55
CA GLY A 255 -24.49 21.93 36.44
C GLY A 255 -25.87 21.36 36.11
N VAL A 256 -25.94 20.42 35.16
CA VAL A 256 -27.20 19.73 34.79
C VAL A 256 -27.77 18.97 35.98
N GLU A 257 -26.95 18.25 36.74
CA GLU A 257 -27.39 17.47 37.90
C GLU A 257 -27.99 18.34 39.01
N ILE A 258 -27.37 19.48 39.31
CA ILE A 258 -27.91 20.47 40.26
C ILE A 258 -29.30 20.94 39.81
N ILE A 259 -29.44 21.28 38.52
CA ILE A 259 -30.72 21.75 37.95
C ILE A 259 -31.79 20.66 38.01
N LEU A 260 -31.44 19.40 37.73
CA LEU A 260 -32.37 18.28 37.79
C LEU A 260 -32.83 17.99 39.22
N LYS A 261 -31.92 18.04 40.20
CA LYS A 261 -32.22 17.91 41.63
C LYS A 261 -33.16 19.00 42.12
N GLU A 262 -32.98 20.24 41.67
CA GLU A 262 -33.87 21.35 42.04
C GLU A 262 -35.26 21.23 41.38
N LYS A 263 -35.34 20.66 40.17
CA LYS A 263 -36.63 20.38 39.52
C LYS A 263 -37.40 19.26 40.23
N SER A 264 -36.73 18.20 40.67
CA SER A 264 -37.40 17.09 41.36
C SER A 264 -37.94 17.47 42.74
N LYS A 265 -37.37 18.50 43.39
CA LYS A 265 -37.92 19.09 44.63
C LYS A 265 -39.20 19.93 44.42
N ARG A 266 -39.51 20.30 43.17
CA ARG A 266 -40.67 21.17 42.82
C ARG A 266 -41.88 20.40 42.28
N GLY A 267 -41.71 19.11 41.97
CA GLY A 267 -42.79 18.19 41.64
C GLY A 267 -43.21 17.41 42.88
#